data_AF-A0A5D2Z2T8-F1
#
_entry.id   AF-A0A5D2Z2T8-F1
#
_cell.length_a   1.000
_cell.length_b   1.000
_cell.length_c   1.000
_cell.angle_alpha   90.00
_cell.angle_beta   90.00
_cell.angle_gamma   90.00
#
_symmetry.space_group_name_H-M   'P 1'
#
loop_
_entity.id
_entity.type
_entity.pdbx_description
1 polymer ?
#
loop_
_entity_poly.entity_id
_entity_poly.type
_entity_poly.pdbx_seq_one_letter_code
_entity_poly.pdbx_strand_id
1 'polypeptide(L)'
;MKGQRPDPNLSLEKQNADLRSRPHDENMEVGYEHNLLPPTLEGLEKKFHDDIMKLAKERNDAEDAENSRHREKINAINGQYQEQLTALRARHANRRDEFLRKESLVRQQQYQQAMMDYYPHSNMAPADSLPTERGLDILGLLEIRGLNLEVHTRGGVPMTTVHVITEFS
;
A
#
# COMPACT_ATOMS: atom_id res chain seq x y z
N MET A 1 31.59 -12.99 -18.89
CA MET A 1 31.11 -14.40 -18.85
C MET A 1 29.61 -14.40 -19.11
N LYS A 2 29.20 -14.62 -20.37
CA LYS A 2 27.79 -14.78 -20.77
C LYS A 2 27.41 -16.26 -20.57
N GLY A 3 26.44 -16.54 -19.71
CA GLY A 3 25.88 -17.87 -19.54
C GLY A 3 24.76 -18.10 -20.54
N GLN A 4 25.04 -18.91 -21.55
CA GLN A 4 24.07 -19.40 -22.53
C GLN A 4 24.17 -20.92 -22.56
N ARG A 5 23.07 -21.63 -22.27
CA ARG A 5 22.88 -23.06 -22.52
C ARG A 5 21.39 -23.37 -22.74
N PRO A 6 21.08 -24.43 -23.52
CA PRO A 6 20.17 -24.33 -24.66
C PRO A 6 18.88 -25.15 -24.51
N ASP A 7 17.90 -24.85 -25.36
CA ASP A 7 16.67 -25.65 -25.55
C ASP A 7 16.99 -27.02 -26.17
N PRO A 8 16.30 -28.11 -25.77
CA PRO A 8 16.23 -29.33 -26.54
C PRO A 8 14.88 -29.45 -27.26
N ASN A 9 14.91 -29.35 -28.59
CA ASN A 9 13.82 -29.76 -29.47
C ASN A 9 14.15 -31.12 -30.11
N LEU A 10 13.13 -31.99 -30.14
CA LEU A 10 12.80 -32.99 -31.17
C LEU A 10 13.54 -34.35 -31.27
N SER A 11 12.70 -35.38 -31.19
CA SER A 11 12.61 -36.55 -32.09
C SER A 11 13.43 -37.81 -31.81
N LEU A 12 12.73 -38.88 -31.38
CA LEU A 12 12.69 -40.21 -32.02
C LEU A 12 11.67 -41.06 -31.22
N GLU A 13 10.41 -41.17 -31.64
CA GLU A 13 9.95 -42.20 -32.59
C GLU A 13 10.65 -43.56 -32.44
N LYS A 14 10.04 -44.45 -31.64
CA LYS A 14 10.02 -45.87 -31.97
C LYS A 14 8.72 -46.51 -31.50
N GLN A 15 7.79 -46.50 -32.44
CA GLN A 15 6.79 -47.52 -32.75
C GLN A 15 6.83 -48.77 -31.85
N ASN A 16 5.67 -49.15 -31.31
CA ASN A 16 5.14 -50.47 -31.60
C ASN A 16 3.62 -50.43 -31.59
N ALA A 17 3.08 -50.98 -32.67
CA ALA A 17 1.68 -51.00 -33.01
C ALA A 17 0.89 -51.95 -32.10
N ASP A 18 -0.42 -51.73 -32.14
CA ASP A 18 -1.45 -52.76 -32.04
C ASP A 18 -1.89 -53.20 -30.64
N LEU A 19 -2.82 -52.42 -30.07
CA LEU A 19 -3.87 -52.95 -29.20
C LEU A 19 -5.24 -52.37 -29.60
N ARG A 20 -5.46 -52.21 -30.91
CA ARG A 20 -6.81 -51.94 -31.45
C ARG A 20 -7.49 -53.25 -31.78
N SER A 21 -7.61 -54.14 -30.79
CA SER A 21 -8.52 -55.30 -30.82
C SER A 21 -8.53 -56.03 -29.48
N ARG A 22 -9.23 -55.49 -28.49
CA ARG A 22 -9.83 -56.34 -27.45
C ARG A 22 -11.23 -55.84 -27.16
N PRO A 23 -12.30 -56.58 -27.52
CA PRO A 23 -13.60 -56.34 -26.94
C PRO A 23 -13.48 -56.81 -25.49
N HIS A 24 -13.29 -55.88 -24.56
CA HIS A 24 -13.44 -56.18 -23.14
C HIS A 24 -14.93 -56.07 -22.83
N ASP A 25 -15.67 -57.04 -23.36
CA ASP A 25 -16.93 -57.51 -22.80
C ASP A 25 -16.57 -58.34 -21.56
N GLU A 26 -16.26 -57.66 -20.47
CA GLU A 26 -16.17 -58.29 -19.15
C GLU A 26 -17.05 -57.48 -18.22
N ASN A 27 -18.31 -57.94 -18.13
CA ASN A 27 -19.20 -57.79 -16.99
C ASN A 27 -19.08 -56.45 -16.24
N MET A 28 -19.78 -55.43 -16.74
CA MET A 28 -20.49 -54.58 -15.78
C MET A 28 -21.56 -55.46 -15.14
N GLU A 29 -21.19 -56.22 -14.11
CA GLU A 29 -22.12 -56.72 -13.12
C GLU A 29 -22.74 -55.49 -12.47
N VAL A 30 -23.76 -54.96 -13.14
CA VAL A 30 -24.65 -53.99 -12.55
C VAL A 30 -25.35 -54.77 -11.45
N GLY A 31 -24.81 -54.65 -10.24
CA GLY A 31 -25.46 -55.09 -9.02
C GLY A 31 -26.78 -54.34 -8.87
N TYR A 32 -27.80 -54.80 -9.60
CA TYR A 32 -29.19 -54.42 -9.44
C TYR A 32 -29.72 -55.08 -8.17
N GLU A 33 -29.17 -54.70 -7.03
CA GLU A 33 -29.81 -54.93 -5.75
C GLU A 33 -29.94 -53.61 -5.00
N HIS A 34 -30.82 -52.75 -5.52
CA HIS A 34 -31.85 -52.18 -4.66
C HIS A 34 -33.06 -51.72 -5.48
N ASN A 35 -34.22 -52.29 -5.16
CA ASN A 35 -35.56 -52.10 -5.72
C ASN A 35 -35.90 -53.04 -6.91
N LEU A 36 -36.70 -54.06 -6.62
CA LEU A 36 -37.21 -55.12 -7.50
C LEU A 36 -38.19 -54.62 -8.61
N LEU A 37 -38.20 -53.32 -8.92
CA LEU A 37 -39.00 -52.72 -9.98
C LEU A 37 -38.13 -51.72 -10.76
N PRO A 38 -38.17 -51.70 -12.10
CA PRO A 38 -37.60 -50.61 -12.87
C PRO A 38 -38.11 -49.27 -12.32
N PRO A 39 -37.25 -48.25 -12.17
CA PRO A 39 -37.69 -46.94 -11.73
C PRO A 39 -38.87 -46.50 -12.59
N THR A 40 -40.01 -46.25 -11.97
CA THR A 40 -41.13 -45.60 -12.65
C THR A 40 -40.64 -44.25 -13.19
N LEU A 41 -41.05 -43.86 -14.40
CA LEU A 41 -40.67 -42.58 -15.01
C LEU A 41 -40.82 -41.40 -14.04
N GLU A 42 -41.94 -41.33 -13.32
CA GLU A 42 -42.24 -40.30 -12.30
C GLU A 42 -41.20 -40.28 -11.16
N GLY A 43 -40.77 -41.45 -10.69
CA GLY A 43 -39.72 -41.57 -9.67
C GLY A 43 -38.37 -41.07 -10.16
N LEU A 44 -38.06 -41.27 -11.45
CA LEU A 44 -36.82 -40.79 -12.05
C LEU A 44 -36.86 -39.27 -12.30
N GLU A 45 -37.99 -38.74 -12.77
CA GLU A 45 -38.22 -37.30 -12.93
C GLU A 45 -38.11 -36.57 -11.60
N LYS A 46 -38.70 -37.12 -10.53
CA LYS A 46 -38.58 -36.57 -9.18
C LYS A 46 -37.12 -36.53 -8.72
N LYS A 47 -36.39 -37.63 -8.90
CA LYS A 47 -34.96 -37.72 -8.55
C LYS A 47 -34.13 -36.69 -9.30
N PHE A 48 -34.41 -36.53 -10.60
CA PHE A 48 -33.72 -35.55 -11.45
C PHE A 48 -33.99 -34.11 -10.98
N HIS A 49 -35.24 -33.80 -10.61
CA HIS A 49 -35.59 -32.50 -10.05
C HIS A 49 -34.90 -32.25 -8.70
N ASP A 50 -34.90 -33.25 -7.81
CA ASP A 50 -34.24 -33.19 -6.51
C ASP A 50 -32.73 -32.97 -6.66
N ASP A 51 -32.09 -33.68 -7.60
CA ASP A 51 -30.66 -33.55 -7.89
C ASP A 51 -30.32 -32.18 -8.49
N ILE A 52 -31.16 -31.62 -9.37
CA ILE A 52 -31.00 -30.24 -9.88
C ILE A 52 -31.06 -29.24 -8.73
N MET A 53 -32.07 -29.35 -7.87
CA MET A 53 -32.26 -28.45 -6.73
C MET A 53 -31.08 -28.54 -5.76
N LYS A 54 -30.59 -29.75 -5.50
CA LYS A 54 -29.42 -30.00 -4.67
C LYS A 54 -28.16 -29.37 -5.27
N LEU A 55 -27.87 -29.62 -6.55
CA LEU A 55 -26.70 -29.07 -7.23
C LEU A 55 -26.75 -27.54 -7.30
N ALA A 56 -27.93 -26.95 -7.53
CA ALA A 56 -28.10 -25.50 -7.52
C ALA A 56 -27.76 -24.90 -6.16
N LYS A 57 -28.21 -25.53 -5.07
CA LYS A 57 -27.89 -25.11 -3.71
C LYS A 57 -26.40 -25.26 -3.41
N GLU A 58 -25.81 -26.41 -3.68
CA GLU A 58 -24.38 -26.66 -3.46
C GLU A 58 -23.50 -25.68 -4.23
N ARG A 59 -23.90 -25.31 -5.45
CA ARG A 59 -23.24 -24.29 -6.25
C ARG A 59 -23.30 -22.91 -5.59
N ASN A 60 -24.46 -22.48 -5.13
CA ASN A 60 -24.61 -21.19 -4.45
C ASN A 60 -23.79 -21.16 -3.15
N ASP A 61 -23.87 -22.22 -2.34
CA ASP A 61 -23.12 -22.33 -1.09
C ASP A 61 -21.60 -22.28 -1.34
N ALA A 62 -21.12 -22.94 -2.41
CA ALA A 62 -19.71 -22.91 -2.80
C ALA A 62 -19.26 -21.52 -3.31
N GLU A 63 -20.12 -20.84 -4.07
CA GLU A 63 -19.88 -19.49 -4.56
C GLU A 63 -19.82 -18.48 -3.41
N ASP A 64 -20.75 -18.53 -2.46
CA ASP A 64 -20.77 -17.66 -1.29
C ASP A 64 -19.54 -17.86 -0.40
N ALA A 65 -19.09 -19.11 -0.26
CA ALA A 65 -17.88 -19.44 0.47
C ALA A 65 -16.62 -18.85 -0.20
N GLU A 66 -16.50 -18.94 -1.53
CA GLU A 66 -15.36 -18.33 -2.25
C GLU A 66 -15.44 -16.81 -2.27
N ASN A 67 -16.63 -16.23 -2.47
CA ASN A 67 -16.84 -14.78 -2.40
C ASN A 67 -16.44 -14.22 -1.04
N SER A 68 -16.76 -14.93 0.04
CA SER A 68 -16.32 -14.55 1.40
C SER A 68 -14.79 -14.56 1.52
N ARG A 69 -14.13 -15.63 1.05
CA ARG A 69 -12.66 -15.72 1.03
C ARG A 69 -12.01 -14.63 0.19
N HIS A 70 -12.57 -14.30 -0.97
CA HIS A 70 -12.07 -13.23 -1.83
C HIS A 70 -12.20 -11.86 -1.17
N ARG A 71 -13.34 -11.56 -0.55
CA ARG A 71 -13.54 -10.30 0.19
C ARG A 71 -12.55 -10.17 1.33
N GLU A 72 -12.31 -11.23 2.09
CA GLU A 72 -11.31 -11.23 3.17
C GLU A 72 -9.90 -10.96 2.65
N LYS A 73 -9.49 -11.60 1.55
CA LYS A 73 -8.17 -11.36 0.93
C LYS A 73 -8.02 -9.90 0.49
N ILE A 74 -9.03 -9.32 -0.15
CA ILE A 74 -9.03 -7.91 -0.57
C ILE A 74 -8.90 -6.99 0.65
N ASN A 75 -9.68 -7.26 1.70
CA ASN A 75 -9.62 -6.47 2.93
C ASN A 75 -8.25 -6.55 3.60
N ALA A 76 -7.64 -7.74 3.63
CA ALA A 76 -6.30 -7.92 4.18
C ALA A 76 -5.24 -7.11 3.40
N ILE A 77 -5.27 -7.17 2.06
CA ILE A 77 -4.36 -6.41 1.19
C ILE A 77 -4.54 -4.91 1.41
N ASN A 78 -5.79 -4.43 1.41
CA ASN A 78 -6.11 -3.03 1.63
C ASN A 78 -5.66 -2.56 3.02
N GLY A 79 -5.87 -3.39 4.05
CA GLY A 79 -5.42 -3.14 5.42
C GLY A 79 -3.90 -2.99 5.50
N GLN A 80 -3.14 -3.92 4.92
CA GLN A 80 -1.68 -3.86 4.87
C GLN A 80 -1.18 -2.61 4.14
N TYR A 81 -1.80 -2.26 3.00
CA TYR A 81 -1.43 -1.07 2.25
C TYR A 81 -1.69 0.21 3.06
N GLN A 82 -2.83 0.30 3.73
CA GLN A 82 -3.19 1.45 4.56
C GLN A 82 -2.28 1.58 5.78
N GLU A 83 -1.88 0.47 6.40
CA GLU A 83 -0.90 0.45 7.48
C GLU A 83 0.47 0.96 7.01
N GLN A 84 0.98 0.44 5.87
CA GLN A 84 2.25 0.89 5.29
C GLN A 84 2.23 2.39 4.99
N LEU A 85 1.15 2.90 4.41
CA LEU A 85 0.99 4.31 4.11
C LEU A 85 0.95 5.17 5.40
N THR A 86 0.30 4.67 6.43
CA THR A 86 0.22 5.33 7.74
C THR A 86 1.59 5.37 8.43
N ALA A 87 2.31 4.25 8.44
CA ALA A 87 3.67 4.17 8.98
C ALA A 87 4.64 5.08 8.21
N LEU A 88 4.52 5.14 6.89
CA LEU A 88 5.33 6.04 6.06
C LEU A 88 5.07 7.50 6.42
N ARG A 89 3.79 7.92 6.49
CA ARG A 89 3.40 9.28 6.90
C ARG A 89 3.93 9.63 8.29
N ALA A 90 3.80 8.73 9.26
CA ALA A 90 4.33 8.93 10.60
C ALA A 90 5.86 9.10 10.59
N ARG A 91 6.60 8.27 9.83
CA ARG A 91 8.05 8.42 9.68
C ARG A 91 8.44 9.78 9.08
N HIS A 92 7.71 10.26 8.07
CA HIS A 92 7.96 11.58 7.48
C HIS A 92 7.67 12.72 8.46
N ALA A 93 6.54 12.66 9.17
CA ALA A 93 6.19 13.64 10.20
C ALA A 93 7.28 13.69 11.29
N ASN A 94 7.68 12.54 11.82
CA ASN A 94 8.70 12.45 12.86
C ASN A 94 10.05 13.05 12.42
N ARG A 95 10.50 12.78 11.18
CA ARG A 95 11.74 13.38 10.67
C ARG A 95 11.65 14.89 10.57
N ARG A 96 10.50 15.40 10.11
CA ARG A 96 10.25 16.85 10.01
C ARG A 96 10.26 17.50 11.41
N ASP A 97 9.56 16.89 12.36
CA ASP A 97 9.45 17.42 13.72
C ASP A 97 10.79 17.38 14.45
N GLU A 98 11.59 16.32 14.24
CA GLU A 98 12.95 16.25 14.79
C GLU A 98 13.85 17.36 14.23
N PHE A 99 13.78 17.61 12.92
CA PHE A 99 14.53 18.68 12.27
C PHE A 99 14.13 20.05 12.84
N LEU A 100 12.83 20.35 12.87
CA LEU A 100 12.31 21.61 13.39
C LEU A 100 12.66 21.82 14.86
N ARG A 101 12.62 20.77 15.68
CA ARG A 101 13.01 20.84 17.09
C ARG A 101 14.49 21.19 17.27
N LYS A 102 15.39 20.54 16.51
CA LYS A 102 16.83 20.84 16.57
C LYS A 102 17.12 22.26 16.12
N GLU A 103 16.48 22.67 15.04
CA GLU A 103 16.65 24.00 14.46
C GLU A 103 16.14 25.09 15.42
N SER A 104 14.96 24.88 16.02
CA SER A 104 14.41 25.78 17.04
C SER A 104 15.34 25.92 18.25
N LEU A 105 15.93 24.82 18.72
CA LEU A 105 16.90 24.84 19.81
C LEU A 105 18.16 25.65 19.44
N VAL A 106 18.69 25.46 18.23
CA VAL A 106 19.86 26.22 17.74
C VAL A 106 19.54 27.70 17.66
N ARG A 107 18.40 28.09 17.09
CA ARG A 107 17.98 29.50 17.05
C ARG A 107 17.81 30.09 18.44
N GLN A 108 17.20 29.36 19.37
CA GLN A 108 17.04 29.81 20.75
C GLN A 108 18.39 30.08 21.42
N GLN A 109 19.37 29.17 21.26
CA GLN A 109 20.72 29.36 21.80
C GLN A 109 21.42 30.57 21.17
N GLN A 110 21.29 30.75 19.86
CA GLN A 110 21.85 31.91 19.15
C GLN A 110 21.26 33.23 19.67
N TYR A 111 19.95 33.30 19.89
CA TYR A 111 19.32 34.49 20.49
C TYR A 111 19.83 34.76 21.90
N GLN A 112 19.99 33.73 22.73
CA GLN A 112 20.53 33.87 24.08
C GLN A 112 21.99 34.37 24.06
N GLN A 113 22.83 33.83 23.18
CA GLN A 113 24.22 34.26 23.03
C GLN A 113 24.31 35.69 22.50
N ALA A 114 23.58 36.02 21.43
CA ALA A 114 23.53 37.38 20.90
C ALA A 114 23.06 38.38 21.97
N MET A 115 22.09 38.02 22.81
CA MET A 115 21.65 38.88 23.92
C MET A 115 22.73 39.11 24.98
N MET A 116 23.58 38.12 25.25
CA MET A 116 24.71 38.27 26.17
C MET A 116 25.84 39.10 25.54
N ASP A 117 26.10 38.93 24.25
CA ASP A 117 27.14 39.67 23.51
C ASP A 117 26.79 41.17 23.34
N TYR A 118 25.49 41.51 23.31
CA TYR A 118 25.01 42.90 23.28
C TYR A 118 25.13 43.65 24.61
N TYR A 119 25.49 42.97 25.71
CA TYR A 119 25.91 43.61 26.97
C TYR A 119 27.43 43.48 27.15
N PRO A 120 28.27 44.22 26.40
CA PRO A 120 29.66 44.36 26.77
C PRO A 120 29.69 45.09 28.12
N HIS A 121 30.53 44.59 29.03
CA HIS A 121 30.79 45.16 30.34
C HIS A 121 30.63 46.68 30.37
N SER A 122 29.65 47.14 31.15
CA SER A 122 29.43 48.55 31.48
C SER A 122 30.59 49.05 32.34
N ASN A 123 31.74 49.29 31.71
CA ASN A 123 32.77 50.15 32.25
C ASN A 123 32.59 51.53 31.62
N MET A 124 32.25 52.46 32.49
CA MET A 124 31.91 53.85 32.23
C MET A 124 32.95 54.59 31.37
N ALA A 125 32.49 55.31 30.34
CA ALA A 125 33.09 56.55 29.84
C ALA A 125 32.09 57.29 28.92
N PRO A 126 32.12 58.63 28.85
CA PRO A 126 30.93 59.44 28.59
C PRO A 126 30.61 59.60 27.10
N ALA A 127 29.32 59.83 26.87
CA ALA A 127 28.71 60.15 25.59
C ALA A 127 29.43 61.32 24.90
N ASP A 128 29.91 61.07 23.68
CA ASP A 128 29.77 61.99 22.53
C ASP A 128 30.45 61.39 21.30
N SER A 129 29.66 60.67 20.49
CA SER A 129 29.81 60.65 19.03
C SER A 129 28.64 59.86 18.42
N LEU A 130 27.66 60.58 17.86
CA LEU A 130 26.72 59.99 16.91
C LEU A 130 27.41 59.86 15.54
N PRO A 131 27.33 58.71 14.87
CA PRO A 131 27.27 58.68 13.42
C PRO A 131 25.81 58.51 12.99
N THR A 132 25.30 59.56 12.35
CA THR A 132 24.12 59.52 11.51
C THR A 132 24.40 58.61 10.32
N GLU A 133 23.77 57.45 10.25
CA GLU A 133 23.22 56.90 9.01
C GLU A 133 22.04 56.00 9.36
N ARG A 134 20.85 56.43 8.92
CA ARG A 134 19.60 55.70 9.07
C ARG A 134 19.63 54.49 8.15
N GLY A 135 19.62 53.30 8.74
CA GLY A 135 19.53 52.08 7.96
C GLY A 135 19.33 50.80 8.76
N LEU A 136 18.75 50.83 9.96
CA LEU A 136 18.46 49.61 10.74
C LEU A 136 17.14 49.74 11.55
N ASP A 137 16.04 50.06 10.88
CA ASP A 137 14.67 49.90 11.44
C ASP A 137 14.01 48.62 10.89
N ILE A 138 14.71 47.49 10.88
CA ILE A 138 14.11 46.19 10.54
C ILE A 138 14.56 45.10 11.52
N LEU A 139 14.44 45.37 12.83
CA LEU A 139 14.47 44.32 13.85
C LEU A 139 13.04 44.04 14.36
N GLY A 140 12.11 43.85 13.43
CA GLY A 140 10.92 43.05 13.71
C GLY A 140 11.31 41.59 13.58
N LEU A 141 11.27 40.83 14.68
CA LEU A 141 11.49 39.38 14.65
C LEU A 141 10.46 38.76 13.71
N LEU A 142 10.94 38.21 12.60
CA LEU A 142 10.09 37.55 11.62
C LEU A 142 9.61 36.22 12.22
N GLU A 143 8.38 36.17 12.71
CA GLU A 143 7.83 35.00 13.40
C GLU A 143 7.18 34.06 12.36
N ILE A 144 7.64 32.81 12.31
CA ILE A 144 7.02 31.79 11.44
C ILE A 144 5.72 31.34 12.10
N ARG A 145 4.59 31.73 11.53
CA ARG A 145 3.27 31.39 12.06
C ARG A 145 2.65 30.14 11.44
N GLY A 146 3.11 29.75 10.26
CA GLY A 146 2.58 28.56 9.61
C GLY A 146 3.32 28.17 8.34
N LEU A 147 3.11 26.92 7.95
CA LEU A 147 3.54 26.39 6.67
C LEU A 147 2.29 26.04 5.86
N ASN A 148 2.17 26.58 4.65
CA ASN A 148 1.14 26.17 3.71
C ASN A 148 1.74 25.19 2.69
N LEU A 149 1.06 24.08 2.46
CA LEU A 149 1.52 23.02 1.57
C LEU A 149 0.60 22.98 0.34
N GLU A 150 1.17 23.28 -0.83
CA GLU A 150 0.45 23.17 -2.10
C GLU A 150 0.96 21.95 -2.87
N VAL A 151 0.04 21.09 -3.28
CA VAL A 151 0.34 19.94 -4.14
C VAL A 151 -0.21 20.23 -5.53
N HIS A 152 0.67 20.25 -6.53
CA HIS A 152 0.32 20.49 -7.92
C HIS A 152 1.00 19.46 -8.83
N THR A 153 0.62 19.39 -10.10
CA THR A 153 1.23 18.47 -11.07
C THR A 153 1.87 19.27 -12.20
N ARG A 154 3.16 19.05 -12.46
CA ARG A 154 3.86 19.64 -13.61
C ARG A 154 4.31 18.52 -14.53
N GLY A 155 3.73 18.45 -15.74
CA GLY A 155 4.04 17.39 -16.70
C GLY A 155 3.66 15.98 -16.24
N GLY A 156 2.58 15.84 -15.44
CA GLY A 156 2.13 14.55 -14.91
C GLY A 156 2.89 14.04 -13.68
N VAL A 157 3.92 14.75 -13.23
CA VAL A 157 4.65 14.43 -11.99
C VAL A 157 4.07 15.26 -10.84
N PRO A 158 3.65 14.63 -9.72
CA PRO A 158 3.20 15.36 -8.54
C PRO A 158 4.38 16.10 -7.91
N MET A 159 4.19 17.39 -7.69
CA MET A 159 5.13 18.31 -7.08
C MET A 159 4.50 18.90 -5.82
N THR A 160 5.33 19.21 -4.84
CA THR A 160 4.89 19.79 -3.57
C THR A 160 5.70 21.04 -3.30
N THR A 161 5.01 22.18 -3.20
CA THR A 161 5.61 23.47 -2.84
C THR A 161 5.25 23.79 -1.39
N VAL A 162 6.26 24.14 -0.59
CA VAL A 162 6.05 24.59 0.79
C VAL A 162 6.19 26.12 0.82
N HIS A 163 5.12 26.80 1.21
CA HIS A 163 5.13 28.24 1.44
C HIS A 163 5.30 28.52 2.94
N VAL A 164 6.34 29.27 3.28
CA VAL A 164 6.59 29.70 4.67
C VAL A 164 5.85 31.02 4.89
N ILE A 165 4.88 31.03 5.80
CA ILE A 165 4.14 32.24 6.15
C ILE A 165 4.84 32.90 7.33
N THR A 166 5.22 34.15 7.14
CA THR A 166 5.95 34.96 8.11
C THR A 166 5.32 36.34 8.25
N GLU A 167 5.31 36.86 9.48
CA GLU A 167 4.91 38.23 9.79
C GLU A 167 6.01 38.91 10.60
N PHE A 168 6.16 40.22 10.44
CA PHE A 168 7.00 41.04 11.31
C PHE A 168 6.24 41.30 12.63
N SER A 169 6.86 40.99 13.78
CA SER A 169 6.38 41.46 15.10
C SER A 169 6.56 42.96 15.28
#